data_AF-A0A0D1CTY9-F1
#
_entry.id   AF-A0A0D1CTY9-F1
#
_cell.length_a   1.000
_cell.length_b   1.000
_cell.length_c   1.000
_cell.angle_alpha   90.00
_cell.angle_beta   90.00
_cell.angle_gamma   90.00
#
_symmetry.space_group_name_H-M   'P 1'
#
loop_
_entity.id
_entity.type
_entity.pdbx_description
1 polymer ?
#
loop_
_entity_poly.entity_id
_entity_poly.type
_entity_poly.pdbx_seq_one_letter_code
_entity_poly.pdbx_strand_id
1 'polypeptide(L)'
;MIVLYAWDTPNGQKPAILLEELGVDYDLRAVDIGKGAQDDPAFRAISPNGKIPALVDGDVTLFESGAILLHLAVNHGRFLPTNGQARADALAWTFWQVGGLGPMIGQWGHFLMADGDHTYARERYLAETLRLYGVLEGRLAKAKNLAGPDYSIADMMVFPWAKGGLGFLEKAAADRLPDLPATRAWIERIAGRPAVAQALERMAALEGGAR
;
A
#
# COMPACT_ATOMS: atom_id res chain seq x y z
N MET A 1 -19.68 -4.37 12.55
CA MET A 1 -18.35 -4.23 13.19
C MET A 1 -17.32 -4.47 12.11
N ILE A 2 -16.32 -3.60 12.02
CA ILE A 2 -15.23 -3.73 11.05
C ILE A 2 -14.09 -4.49 11.73
N VAL A 3 -13.57 -5.52 11.07
CA VAL A 3 -12.39 -6.28 11.47
C VAL A 3 -11.39 -6.26 10.32
N LEU A 4 -10.21 -5.72 10.56
CA LEU A 4 -9.09 -5.74 9.63
C LEU A 4 -8.10 -6.83 10.05
N TYR A 5 -7.88 -7.81 9.18
CA TYR A 5 -6.85 -8.83 9.33
C TYR A 5 -5.62 -8.41 8.54
N ALA A 6 -4.52 -8.11 9.23
CA ALA A 6 -3.33 -7.54 8.60
C ALA A 6 -2.02 -7.90 9.33
N TRP A 7 -0.93 -7.53 8.68
CA TRP A 7 0.44 -7.57 9.22
C TRP A 7 1.20 -6.34 8.73
N ASP A 8 2.25 -5.91 9.46
CA ASP A 8 3.00 -4.70 9.13
C ASP A 8 3.76 -4.83 7.81
N THR A 9 3.07 -4.47 6.74
CA THR A 9 3.55 -4.52 5.37
C THR A 9 2.93 -3.35 4.62
N PRO A 10 3.52 -2.94 3.49
CA PRO A 10 2.92 -1.90 2.66
C PRO A 10 1.47 -2.21 2.22
N ASN A 11 1.08 -3.48 2.07
CA ASN A 11 -0.30 -3.83 1.74
C ASN A 11 -1.24 -3.77 2.95
N GLY A 12 -0.78 -4.21 4.13
CA GLY A 12 -1.56 -4.13 5.37
C GLY A 12 -1.79 -2.70 5.85
N GLN A 13 -0.82 -1.81 5.62
CA GLN A 13 -0.92 -0.39 5.99
C GLN A 13 -2.01 0.37 5.23
N LYS A 14 -2.32 0.00 3.98
CA LYS A 14 -3.30 0.72 3.15
C LYS A 14 -4.70 0.81 3.78
N PRO A 15 -5.36 -0.31 4.14
CA PRO A 15 -6.68 -0.24 4.76
C PRO A 15 -6.64 0.35 6.17
N ALA A 16 -5.56 0.12 6.93
CA ALA A 16 -5.38 0.76 8.24
C ALA A 16 -5.39 2.29 8.10
N ILE A 17 -4.63 2.84 7.14
CA ILE A 17 -4.62 4.28 6.84
C ILE A 17 -6.03 4.78 6.53
N LEU A 18 -6.77 4.11 5.65
CA LEU A 18 -8.12 4.57 5.31
C LEU A 18 -9.07 4.50 6.51
N LEU A 19 -9.00 3.47 7.35
CA LEU A 19 -9.85 3.35 8.53
C LEU A 19 -9.58 4.46 9.54
N GLU A 20 -8.31 4.80 9.79
CA GLU A 20 -7.94 5.95 10.65
C GLU A 20 -8.40 7.28 10.02
N GLU A 21 -8.27 7.46 8.70
CA GLU A 21 -8.71 8.66 7.98
C GLU A 21 -10.25 8.84 7.99
N LEU A 22 -10.97 7.72 8.02
CA LEU A 22 -12.41 7.69 8.17
C LEU A 22 -12.84 8.00 9.62
N GLY A 23 -11.97 7.75 10.61
CA GLY A 23 -12.25 7.95 12.03
C GLY A 23 -13.30 6.97 12.54
N VAL A 24 -13.26 5.72 12.05
CA VAL A 24 -14.24 4.68 12.40
C VAL A 24 -13.60 3.62 13.29
N ASP A 25 -14.40 3.05 14.19
CA ASP A 25 -13.94 1.97 15.06
C ASP A 25 -13.77 0.68 14.27
N TYR A 26 -12.62 0.01 14.48
CA TYR A 26 -12.35 -1.31 13.92
C TYR A 26 -11.42 -2.12 14.83
N ASP A 27 -11.61 -3.43 14.79
CA ASP A 27 -10.72 -4.41 15.40
C ASP A 27 -9.57 -4.73 14.44
N LEU A 28 -8.33 -4.63 14.90
CA LEU A 28 -7.14 -4.95 14.12
C LEU A 28 -6.57 -6.30 14.58
N ARG A 29 -6.68 -7.31 13.73
CA ARG A 29 -6.23 -8.67 14.00
C ARG A 29 -4.94 -9.00 13.27
N ALA A 30 -3.94 -9.42 14.03
CA ALA A 30 -2.67 -9.86 13.50
C ALA A 30 -2.81 -11.17 12.70
N VAL A 31 -2.17 -11.22 11.53
CA VAL A 31 -1.92 -12.46 10.78
C VAL A 31 -0.42 -12.50 10.48
N ASP A 32 0.36 -13.11 11.39
CA ASP A 32 1.82 -13.18 11.30
C ASP A 32 2.25 -14.05 10.10
N ILE A 33 2.55 -13.37 8.99
CA ILE A 33 2.94 -14.05 7.75
C ILE A 33 4.33 -14.67 7.80
N GLY A 34 5.18 -14.24 8.75
CA GLY A 34 6.48 -14.84 8.99
C GLY A 34 6.38 -16.24 9.65
N LYS A 35 5.24 -16.51 10.30
CA LYS A 35 4.93 -17.82 10.91
C LYS A 35 3.94 -18.66 10.09
N GLY A 36 3.54 -18.20 8.91
CA GLY A 36 2.59 -18.92 8.06
C GLY A 36 1.13 -18.82 8.51
N ALA A 37 0.76 -17.85 9.37
CA ALA A 37 -0.62 -17.73 9.89
C ALA A 37 -1.67 -17.50 8.79
N GLN A 38 -1.27 -17.03 7.60
CA GLN A 38 -2.12 -16.88 6.42
C GLN A 38 -2.60 -18.20 5.82
N ASP A 39 -2.02 -19.34 6.23
CA ASP A 39 -2.42 -20.68 5.81
C ASP A 39 -3.46 -21.31 6.75
N ASP A 40 -3.77 -20.66 7.87
CA ASP A 40 -4.83 -21.11 8.79
C ASP A 40 -6.17 -21.22 8.05
N PRO A 41 -6.89 -22.36 8.16
CA PRO A 41 -8.17 -22.55 7.48
C PRO A 41 -9.22 -21.48 7.77
N ALA A 42 -9.26 -20.93 8.99
CA ALA A 42 -10.18 -19.87 9.36
C ALA A 42 -9.83 -18.55 8.66
N PHE A 43 -8.54 -18.23 8.51
CA PHE A 43 -8.14 -17.08 7.71
C PHE A 43 -8.37 -17.31 6.20
N ARG A 44 -8.10 -18.52 5.70
CA ARG A 44 -8.37 -18.91 4.30
C ARG A 44 -9.84 -18.84 3.92
N ALA A 45 -10.75 -19.04 4.87
CA ALA A 45 -12.18 -18.82 4.65
C ALA A 45 -12.53 -17.34 4.39
N ILE A 46 -11.72 -16.40 4.91
CA ILE A 46 -11.86 -14.95 4.71
C ILE A 46 -11.11 -14.50 3.44
N SER A 47 -9.86 -14.96 3.28
CA SER A 47 -9.00 -14.67 2.14
C SER A 47 -8.58 -15.98 1.47
N PRO A 48 -9.32 -16.46 0.45
CA PRO A 48 -8.98 -17.70 -0.26
C PRO A 48 -7.57 -17.68 -0.86
N ASN A 49 -7.08 -16.51 -1.26
CA ASN A 49 -5.72 -16.29 -1.76
C ASN A 49 -4.64 -16.50 -0.66
N GLY A 50 -5.02 -16.50 0.61
CA GLY A 50 -4.09 -16.61 1.74
C GLY A 50 -3.16 -15.42 1.83
N LYS A 51 -3.66 -14.23 1.50
CA LYS A 51 -2.89 -12.99 1.58
C LYS A 51 -3.61 -11.97 2.44
N ILE A 52 -2.83 -11.26 3.23
CA ILE A 52 -3.23 -10.03 3.89
C ILE A 52 -3.15 -8.84 2.91
N PRO A 53 -3.90 -7.75 3.14
CA PRO A 53 -4.97 -7.64 4.14
C PRO A 53 -6.27 -8.35 3.71
N ALA A 54 -7.11 -8.64 4.69
CA ALA A 54 -8.50 -9.04 4.51
C ALA A 54 -9.41 -8.27 5.49
N LEU A 55 -10.67 -8.07 5.13
CA LEU A 55 -11.64 -7.30 5.91
C LEU A 55 -12.93 -8.10 6.09
N VAL A 56 -13.51 -7.99 7.28
CA VAL A 56 -14.91 -8.30 7.55
C VAL A 56 -15.59 -7.00 7.97
N ASP A 57 -16.65 -6.61 7.27
CA ASP A 57 -17.47 -5.42 7.55
C ASP A 57 -18.95 -5.82 7.56
N GLY A 58 -19.45 -6.15 8.75
CA GLY A 58 -20.78 -6.76 8.88
C GLY A 58 -20.83 -8.11 8.18
N ASP A 59 -21.75 -8.26 7.22
CA ASP A 59 -21.90 -9.48 6.42
C ASP A 59 -20.95 -9.53 5.21
N VAL A 60 -20.21 -8.44 4.95
CA VAL A 60 -19.28 -8.36 3.82
C VAL A 60 -17.91 -8.88 4.23
N THR A 61 -17.42 -9.89 3.53
CA THR A 61 -16.05 -10.40 3.65
C THR A 61 -15.30 -10.16 2.35
N LEU A 62 -14.10 -9.57 2.43
CA LEU A 62 -13.31 -9.24 1.25
C LEU A 62 -11.80 -9.32 1.50
N PHE A 63 -11.06 -9.64 0.45
CA PHE A 63 -9.60 -9.60 0.38
C PHE A 63 -9.19 -8.70 -0.80
N GLU A 64 -7.88 -8.47 -0.97
CA GLU A 64 -7.28 -7.45 -1.86
C GLU A 64 -7.40 -6.02 -1.31
N SER A 65 -6.26 -5.39 -1.02
CA SER A 65 -6.23 -4.05 -0.44
C SER A 65 -6.95 -3.00 -1.30
N GLY A 66 -6.87 -3.13 -2.64
CA GLY A 66 -7.57 -2.21 -3.55
C GLY A 66 -9.09 -2.33 -3.48
N ALA A 67 -9.61 -3.57 -3.37
CA ALA A 67 -11.04 -3.80 -3.18
C ALA A 67 -11.50 -3.30 -1.81
N ILE A 68 -10.68 -3.50 -0.76
CA ILE A 68 -10.94 -2.99 0.59
C ILE A 68 -11.05 -1.47 0.61
N LEU A 69 -10.08 -0.76 0.01
CA LEU A 69 -10.11 0.69 -0.02
C LEU A 69 -11.32 1.22 -0.81
N LEU A 70 -11.65 0.57 -1.93
CA LEU A 70 -12.83 0.93 -2.73
C LEU A 70 -14.14 0.74 -1.94
N HIS A 71 -14.30 -0.41 -1.27
CA HIS A 71 -15.47 -0.74 -0.44
C HIS A 71 -15.67 0.30 0.66
N LEU A 72 -14.62 0.56 1.46
CA LEU A 72 -14.67 1.53 2.55
C LEU A 72 -14.93 2.95 2.05
N ALA A 73 -14.26 3.39 0.98
CA ALA A 73 -14.46 4.73 0.43
C ALA A 73 -15.88 4.95 -0.08
N VAL A 74 -16.47 3.94 -0.74
CA VAL A 74 -17.85 4.00 -1.23
C VAL A 74 -18.85 4.00 -0.08
N ASN A 75 -18.72 3.08 0.88
CA ASN A 75 -19.67 2.96 1.99
C ASN A 75 -19.70 4.20 2.89
N HIS A 76 -18.56 4.87 3.05
CA HIS A 76 -18.47 6.09 3.85
C HIS A 76 -18.58 7.39 3.04
N GLY A 77 -18.67 7.30 1.71
CA GLY A 77 -18.78 8.47 0.82
C GLY A 77 -17.59 9.44 0.91
N ARG A 78 -16.39 8.95 1.24
CA ARG A 78 -15.17 9.76 1.46
C ARG A 78 -13.98 9.19 0.69
N PHE A 79 -13.03 10.05 0.33
CA PHE A 79 -11.75 9.70 -0.32
C PHE A 79 -11.84 9.07 -1.72
N LEU A 80 -13.03 9.02 -2.32
CA LEU A 80 -13.23 8.66 -3.72
C LEU A 80 -14.42 9.45 -4.30
N PRO A 81 -14.24 10.27 -5.34
CA PRO A 81 -15.35 10.93 -6.02
C PRO A 81 -16.37 9.92 -6.55
N THR A 82 -17.66 10.27 -6.52
CA THR A 82 -18.74 9.35 -6.91
C THR A 82 -18.88 9.19 -8.42
N ASN A 83 -18.44 10.15 -9.22
CA ASN A 83 -18.47 10.11 -10.69
C ASN A 83 -17.41 11.05 -11.31
N GLY A 84 -17.38 11.09 -12.64
CA GLY A 84 -16.56 12.04 -13.41
C GLY A 84 -15.08 11.68 -13.50
N GLN A 85 -14.31 12.61 -14.08
CA GLN A 85 -12.89 12.39 -14.39
C GLN A 85 -12.04 12.11 -13.14
N ALA A 86 -12.30 12.82 -12.04
CA ALA A 86 -11.54 12.62 -10.80
C ALA A 86 -11.71 11.21 -10.21
N ARG A 87 -12.90 10.60 -10.34
CA ARG A 87 -13.11 9.18 -9.98
C ARG A 87 -12.29 8.27 -10.89
N ALA A 88 -12.34 8.50 -12.20
CA ALA A 88 -11.61 7.70 -13.18
C ALA A 88 -10.10 7.76 -12.93
N ASP A 89 -9.56 8.94 -12.65
CA ASP A 89 -8.14 9.14 -12.33
C ASP A 89 -7.76 8.41 -11.03
N ALA A 90 -8.56 8.54 -9.97
CA ALA A 90 -8.31 7.84 -8.70
C ALA A 90 -8.28 6.31 -8.88
N LEU A 91 -9.20 5.76 -9.67
CA LEU A 91 -9.21 4.33 -9.99
C LEU A 91 -8.01 3.95 -10.87
N ALA A 92 -7.65 4.74 -11.87
CA ALA A 92 -6.49 4.49 -12.73
C ALA A 92 -5.20 4.38 -11.91
N TRP A 93 -4.95 5.31 -10.99
CA TRP A 93 -3.78 5.27 -10.10
C TRP A 93 -3.84 4.13 -9.08
N THR A 94 -5.05 3.80 -8.59
CA THR A 94 -5.27 2.62 -7.72
C THR A 94 -4.87 1.33 -8.44
N PHE A 95 -5.35 1.11 -9.65
CA PHE A 95 -5.03 -0.11 -10.41
C PHE A 95 -3.60 -0.11 -10.97
N TRP A 96 -3.04 1.06 -11.29
CA TRP A 96 -1.61 1.21 -11.58
C TRP A 96 -0.74 0.74 -10.41
N GLN A 97 -1.14 1.05 -9.17
CA GLN A 97 -0.44 0.56 -7.98
C GLN A 97 -0.56 -0.96 -7.84
N VAL A 98 -1.77 -1.51 -8.03
CA VAL A 98 -2.06 -2.95 -7.90
C VAL A 98 -1.27 -3.77 -8.92
N GLY A 99 -1.23 -3.33 -10.19
CA GLY A 99 -0.57 -4.06 -11.27
C GLY A 99 0.90 -3.70 -11.50
N GLY A 100 1.35 -2.54 -11.02
CA GLY A 100 2.67 -1.98 -11.30
C GLY A 100 3.52 -1.82 -10.04
N LEU A 101 3.43 -0.67 -9.38
CA LEU A 101 4.37 -0.26 -8.33
C LEU A 101 4.56 -1.31 -7.23
N GLY A 102 3.46 -1.84 -6.68
CA GLY A 102 3.54 -2.81 -5.59
C GLY A 102 4.25 -4.10 -6.01
N PRO A 103 3.74 -4.83 -7.02
CA PRO A 103 4.39 -6.04 -7.50
C PRO A 103 5.85 -5.85 -7.90
N MET A 104 6.22 -4.78 -8.60
CA MET A 104 7.59 -4.61 -9.12
C MET A 104 8.61 -4.37 -8.00
N ILE A 105 8.27 -3.56 -6.99
CA ILE A 105 9.13 -3.38 -5.81
C ILE A 105 9.21 -4.69 -5.02
N GLY A 106 8.09 -5.41 -4.88
CA GLY A 106 8.07 -6.72 -4.21
C GLY A 106 8.97 -7.75 -4.87
N GLN A 107 8.94 -7.85 -6.21
CA GLN A 107 9.83 -8.75 -6.95
C GLN A 107 11.29 -8.35 -6.82
N TRP A 108 11.59 -7.06 -6.93
CA TRP A 108 12.96 -6.57 -6.77
C TRP A 108 13.51 -6.90 -5.37
N GLY A 109 12.72 -6.67 -4.31
CA GLY A 109 13.07 -7.04 -2.94
C GLY A 109 13.27 -8.54 -2.76
N HIS A 110 12.42 -9.38 -3.36
CA HIS A 110 12.59 -10.83 -3.32
C HIS A 110 13.94 -11.27 -3.90
N PHE A 111 14.27 -10.84 -5.13
CA PHE A 111 15.50 -11.25 -5.80
C PHE A 111 16.78 -10.66 -5.19
N LEU A 112 16.68 -9.61 -4.37
CA LEU A 112 17.81 -9.12 -3.59
C LEU A 112 18.13 -10.00 -2.37
N MET A 113 17.13 -10.70 -1.84
CA MET A 113 17.25 -11.55 -0.64
C MET A 113 17.37 -13.04 -0.98
N ALA A 114 16.98 -13.44 -2.20
CA ALA A 114 16.98 -14.84 -2.63
C ALA A 114 18.39 -15.40 -2.83
N ASP A 115 18.59 -16.66 -2.42
CA ASP A 115 19.83 -17.40 -2.62
C ASP A 115 20.07 -17.72 -4.11
N GLY A 116 21.33 -17.68 -4.55
CA GLY A 116 21.76 -17.99 -5.92
C GLY A 116 21.98 -16.77 -6.81
N ASP A 117 22.37 -16.99 -8.07
CA ASP A 117 22.57 -15.90 -9.04
C ASP A 117 21.25 -15.49 -9.69
N HIS A 118 20.77 -14.31 -9.31
CA HIS A 118 19.56 -13.68 -9.85
C HIS A 118 19.86 -12.36 -10.55
N THR A 119 21.07 -12.18 -11.09
CA THR A 119 21.52 -10.88 -11.63
C THR A 119 20.58 -10.33 -12.70
N TYR A 120 20.13 -11.15 -13.65
CA TYR A 120 19.15 -10.71 -14.66
C TYR A 120 17.83 -10.24 -14.03
N ALA A 121 17.28 -11.03 -13.09
CA ALA A 121 16.00 -10.71 -12.46
C ALA A 121 16.10 -9.42 -11.62
N ARG A 122 17.16 -9.28 -10.81
CA ARG A 122 17.45 -8.07 -10.03
C ARG A 122 17.50 -6.84 -10.92
N GLU A 123 18.26 -6.90 -12.02
CA GLU A 123 18.37 -5.78 -12.95
C GLU A 123 17.04 -5.45 -13.64
N ARG A 124 16.29 -6.47 -14.07
CA ARG A 124 14.99 -6.29 -14.70
C ARG A 124 14.00 -5.57 -13.77
N TYR A 125 13.86 -6.03 -12.53
CA TYR A 125 12.90 -5.44 -11.58
C TYR A 125 13.39 -4.12 -10.98
N LEU A 126 14.70 -3.89 -10.89
CA LEU A 126 15.25 -2.57 -10.55
C LEU A 126 14.92 -1.55 -11.64
N ALA A 127 15.20 -1.88 -12.90
CA ALA A 127 14.91 -0.98 -14.02
C ALA A 127 13.42 -0.60 -14.08
N GLU A 128 12.52 -1.57 -13.89
CA GLU A 128 11.09 -1.27 -13.88
C GLU A 128 10.66 -0.48 -12.64
N THR A 129 11.21 -0.79 -11.46
CA THR A 129 11.00 0.01 -10.25
C THR A 129 11.40 1.48 -10.47
N LEU A 130 12.60 1.74 -11.00
CA LEU A 130 13.08 3.10 -11.29
C LEU A 130 12.18 3.81 -12.31
N ARG A 131 11.74 3.11 -13.36
CA ARG A 131 10.79 3.66 -14.35
C ARG A 131 9.47 4.08 -13.68
N LEU A 132 8.94 3.26 -12.77
CA LEU A 132 7.70 3.56 -12.05
C LEU A 132 7.85 4.74 -11.08
N TYR A 133 9.00 4.91 -10.43
CA TYR A 133 9.31 6.14 -9.69
C TYR A 133 9.37 7.36 -10.60
N GLY A 134 9.92 7.24 -11.82
CA GLY A 134 9.87 8.31 -12.82
C GLY A 134 8.45 8.70 -13.24
N VAL A 135 7.54 7.72 -13.36
CA VAL A 135 6.11 7.97 -13.61
C VAL A 135 5.46 8.71 -12.43
N LEU A 136 5.76 8.27 -11.20
CA LEU A 136 5.25 8.88 -9.97
C LEU A 136 5.72 10.34 -9.84
N GLU A 137 7.00 10.60 -10.04
CA GLU A 137 7.59 11.94 -10.02
C GLU A 137 6.97 12.86 -11.06
N GLY A 138 6.87 12.38 -12.32
CA GLY A 138 6.28 13.16 -13.40
C GLY A 138 4.81 13.53 -13.16
N ARG A 139 4.06 12.70 -12.43
CA ARG A 139 2.70 13.03 -11.99
C ARG A 139 2.71 14.07 -10.89
N LEU A 140 3.48 13.84 -9.83
CA LEU A 140 3.49 14.68 -8.63
C LEU A 140 4.12 16.06 -8.85
N ALA A 141 4.97 16.20 -9.87
CA ALA A 141 5.47 17.50 -10.31
C ALA A 141 4.36 18.41 -10.88
N LYS A 142 3.23 17.83 -11.31
CA LYS A 142 2.11 18.55 -11.96
C LYS A 142 0.85 18.62 -11.12
N ALA A 143 0.75 17.81 -10.07
CA ALA A 143 -0.44 17.69 -9.25
C ALA A 143 -0.06 17.48 -7.79
N LYS A 144 -0.85 18.06 -6.87
CA LYS A 144 -0.66 17.86 -5.44
C LYS A 144 -0.76 16.38 -5.09
N ASN A 145 -1.82 15.71 -5.53
CA ASN A 145 -2.09 14.30 -5.27
C ASN A 145 -2.26 13.52 -6.58
N LEU A 146 -2.29 12.19 -6.51
CA LEU A 146 -2.30 11.35 -7.70
C LEU A 146 -3.55 11.57 -8.57
N ALA A 147 -4.72 11.68 -7.94
CA ALA A 147 -5.99 11.90 -8.63
C ALA A 147 -6.35 13.38 -8.85
N GLY A 148 -5.42 14.31 -8.60
CA GLY A 148 -5.64 15.75 -8.78
C GLY A 148 -5.37 16.55 -7.50
N PRO A 149 -6.18 17.56 -7.17
CA PRO A 149 -5.94 18.40 -5.98
C PRO A 149 -6.27 17.70 -4.67
N ASP A 150 -7.21 16.75 -4.67
CA ASP A 150 -7.75 16.12 -3.47
C ASP A 150 -7.04 14.81 -3.13
N TYR A 151 -6.90 14.55 -1.84
CA TYR A 151 -6.33 13.30 -1.31
C TYR A 151 -7.36 12.17 -1.41
N SER A 152 -6.94 11.01 -1.89
CA SER A 152 -7.85 9.92 -2.23
C SER A 152 -7.28 8.54 -1.93
N ILE A 153 -8.10 7.50 -2.14
CA ILE A 153 -7.63 6.11 -2.08
C ILE A 153 -6.46 5.82 -3.01
N ALA A 154 -6.29 6.57 -4.12
CA ALA A 154 -5.12 6.42 -4.99
C ALA A 154 -3.82 6.70 -4.23
N ASP A 155 -3.80 7.77 -3.45
CA ASP A 155 -2.64 8.16 -2.66
C ASP A 155 -2.38 7.13 -1.54
N MET A 156 -3.45 6.69 -0.86
CA MET A 156 -3.36 5.66 0.19
C MET A 156 -2.85 4.31 -0.35
N MET A 157 -3.23 3.95 -1.58
CA MET A 157 -2.74 2.75 -2.24
C MET A 157 -1.25 2.82 -2.55
N VAL A 158 -0.77 3.97 -3.05
CA VAL A 158 0.61 4.15 -3.53
C VAL A 158 1.58 4.44 -2.38
N PHE A 159 1.16 5.22 -1.38
CA PHE A 159 2.04 5.78 -0.36
C PHE A 159 2.89 4.74 0.39
N PRO A 160 2.33 3.63 0.93
CA PRO A 160 3.14 2.67 1.68
C PRO A 160 4.27 2.05 0.87
N TRP A 161 3.98 1.71 -0.39
CA TRP A 161 4.96 1.16 -1.32
C TRP A 161 5.98 2.20 -1.78
N ALA A 162 5.53 3.42 -2.07
CA ALA A 162 6.43 4.50 -2.47
C ALA A 162 7.41 4.88 -1.35
N LYS A 163 6.94 4.98 -0.10
CA LYS A 163 7.77 5.28 1.08
C LYS A 163 8.76 4.14 1.37
N GLY A 164 8.26 2.91 1.48
CA GLY A 164 9.11 1.75 1.79
C GLY A 164 10.10 1.43 0.68
N GLY A 165 9.65 1.46 -0.57
CA GLY A 165 10.48 1.22 -1.75
C GLY A 165 11.58 2.26 -1.94
N LEU A 166 11.31 3.54 -1.62
CA LEU A 166 12.29 4.60 -1.76
C LEU A 166 13.41 4.41 -0.75
N GLY A 167 13.07 4.13 0.51
CA GLY A 167 14.06 3.82 1.54
C GLY A 167 14.89 2.55 1.23
N PHE A 168 14.35 1.62 0.43
CA PHE A 168 15.08 0.44 -0.01
C PHE A 168 16.01 0.77 -1.20
N LEU A 169 15.54 1.55 -2.18
CA LEU A 169 16.36 2.07 -3.28
C LEU A 169 17.55 2.88 -2.77
N GLU A 170 17.35 3.75 -1.79
CA GLU A 170 18.42 4.55 -1.19
C GLU A 170 19.50 3.72 -0.52
N LYS A 171 19.17 2.50 -0.06
CA LYS A 171 20.15 1.59 0.56
C LYS A 171 20.84 0.70 -0.46
N ALA A 172 20.10 0.21 -1.45
CA ALA A 172 20.57 -0.85 -2.35
C ALA A 172 20.98 -0.38 -3.76
N ALA A 173 20.59 0.83 -4.17
CA ALA A 173 20.80 1.35 -5.53
C ALA A 173 20.85 2.89 -5.57
N ALA A 174 21.47 3.52 -4.56
CA ALA A 174 21.51 4.98 -4.41
C ALA A 174 22.13 5.70 -5.62
N ASP A 175 23.15 5.11 -6.21
CA ASP A 175 23.87 5.60 -7.40
C ASP A 175 23.01 5.64 -8.67
N ARG A 176 21.89 4.90 -8.68
CA ARG A 176 20.97 4.79 -9.83
C ARG A 176 19.66 5.54 -9.61
N LEU A 177 19.43 6.07 -8.40
CA LEU A 177 18.19 6.75 -8.06
C LEU A 177 18.18 8.14 -8.71
N PRO A 178 17.18 8.49 -9.55
CA PRO A 178 17.04 9.84 -10.06
C PRO A 178 16.67 10.83 -8.94
N ASP A 179 16.75 12.12 -9.23
CA ASP A 179 16.19 13.13 -8.35
C ASP A 179 14.65 13.05 -8.36
N LEU A 180 14.05 13.03 -7.17
CA LEU A 180 12.62 12.75 -6.94
C LEU A 180 11.98 13.77 -5.97
N PRO A 181 12.16 15.08 -6.19
CA PRO A 181 11.74 16.10 -5.23
C PRO A 181 10.22 16.12 -5.00
N ALA A 182 9.41 15.95 -6.06
CA ALA A 182 7.96 15.97 -5.93
C ALA A 182 7.44 14.73 -5.20
N THR A 183 8.05 13.56 -5.46
CA THR A 183 7.74 12.31 -4.78
C THR A 183 8.10 12.38 -3.30
N ARG A 184 9.29 12.91 -2.96
CA ARG A 184 9.72 13.10 -1.56
C ARG A 184 8.77 14.03 -0.81
N ALA A 185 8.46 15.19 -1.38
CA ALA A 185 7.54 16.16 -0.78
C ALA A 185 6.12 15.59 -0.61
N TRP A 186 5.64 14.77 -1.55
CA TRP A 186 4.36 14.07 -1.43
C TRP A 186 4.38 13.00 -0.33
N ILE A 187 5.45 12.19 -0.24
CA ILE A 187 5.64 11.21 0.85
C ILE A 187 5.63 11.91 2.21
N GLU A 188 6.42 12.97 2.38
CA GLU A 188 6.50 13.74 3.62
C GLU A 188 5.15 14.32 4.01
N ARG A 189 4.43 14.89 3.05
CA ARG A 189 3.09 15.45 3.30
C ARG A 189 2.08 14.39 3.73
N ILE A 190 2.09 13.21 3.13
CA ILE A 190 1.18 12.12 3.54
C ILE A 190 1.60 11.55 4.89
N ALA A 191 2.90 11.34 5.12
CA ALA A 191 3.42 10.86 6.39
C ALA A 191 3.12 11.83 7.56
N GLY A 192 3.05 13.14 7.28
CA GLY A 192 2.67 14.16 8.26
C GLY A 192 1.18 14.22 8.61
N ARG A 193 0.33 13.38 8.00
CA ARG A 193 -1.09 13.31 8.35
C ARG A 193 -1.28 12.52 9.66
N PRO A 194 -2.03 13.04 10.65
CA PRO A 194 -2.20 12.35 11.94
C PRO A 194 -2.74 10.92 11.81
N ALA A 195 -3.77 10.72 10.97
CA ALA A 195 -4.35 9.41 10.73
C ALA A 195 -3.37 8.41 10.10
N VAL A 196 -2.49 8.88 9.20
CA VAL A 196 -1.43 8.04 8.61
C VAL A 196 -0.42 7.65 9.69
N ALA A 197 0.04 8.60 10.50
CA ALA A 197 0.97 8.32 11.58
C ALA A 197 0.40 7.29 12.58
N GLN A 198 -0.86 7.49 13.00
CA GLN A 198 -1.57 6.57 13.88
C GLN A 198 -1.72 5.18 13.28
N ALA A 199 -2.09 5.09 11.99
CA ALA A 199 -2.19 3.80 11.29
C ALA A 199 -0.86 3.06 11.27
N LEU A 200 0.24 3.76 10.92
CA LEU A 200 1.57 3.17 10.88
C LEU A 200 2.03 2.71 12.27
N GLU A 201 1.74 3.47 13.33
CA GLU A 201 2.04 3.07 14.70
C GLU A 201 1.28 1.80 15.12
N ARG A 202 -0.03 1.74 14.86
CA ARG A 202 -0.85 0.56 15.15
C ARG A 202 -0.39 -0.67 14.38
N MET A 203 0.00 -0.51 13.11
CA MET A 203 0.53 -1.60 12.31
C MET A 203 1.87 -2.11 12.85
N ALA A 204 2.80 -1.20 13.18
CA ALA A 204 4.10 -1.57 13.75
C ALA A 204 3.96 -2.29 15.11
N ALA A 205 2.95 -1.94 15.90
CA ALA A 205 2.66 -2.60 17.17
C ALA A 205 2.27 -4.09 17.02
N LEU A 206 1.80 -4.52 15.85
CA LEU A 206 1.49 -5.94 15.59
C LEU A 206 2.75 -6.83 15.67
N GLU A 207 3.91 -6.30 15.25
CA GLU A 207 5.18 -7.02 15.35
C GLU A 207 5.69 -7.08 16.81
N GLY A 208 5.36 -6.06 17.61
CA GLY A 208 5.78 -5.95 19.01
C GLY A 208 4.98 -6.82 19.98
N GLY A 209 3.69 -7.03 19.72
CA GLY A 209 2.80 -7.85 20.57
C GLY A 209 2.89 -9.37 20.34
N ALA A 210 3.66 -9.81 19.35
CA ALA A 210 3.81 -11.21 18.96
C ALA A 210 5.09 -11.90 19.51
N ARG A 211 5.76 -11.25 20.47
CA ARG A 211 6.95 -11.75 21.19
C ARG A 211 6.63 -12.21 22.61
#